data_AF-A0A7Y3EK90-F1
#
_entry.id   AF-A0A7Y3EK90-F1
#
_cell.length_a   1.000
_cell.length_b   1.000
_cell.length_c   1.000
_cell.angle_alpha   90.00
_cell.angle_beta   90.00
_cell.angle_gamma   90.00
#
_symmetry.space_group_name_H-M   'P 1'
#
loop_
_entity.id
_entity.type
_entity.pdbx_description
1 polymer ?
#
loop_
_entity_poly.entity_id
_entity_poly.type
_entity_poly.pdbx_seq_one_letter_code
_entity_poly.pdbx_strand_id
1 'polypeptide(L)' 'MKEDFLHYIWKHKKFQLFNLTTSSKQNLEILSVGLHNLNSGPDFFNAKLKIDNQ' A
#
# COMPACT_ATOMS: atom_id res chain seq x y z
N MET A 1 -1.24 -18.38 -2.75
CA MET A 1 -1.37 -17.07 -3.43
C MET A 1 0.04 -16.61 -3.77
N LYS A 2 0.31 -16.12 -4.98
CA LYS A 2 1.66 -15.70 -5.40
C LYS A 2 1.89 -14.25 -4.97
N GLU A 3 3.10 -13.94 -4.51
CA GLU A 3 3.47 -12.60 -4.07
C GLU A 3 3.31 -11.54 -5.17
N ASP A 4 3.70 -11.88 -6.41
CA ASP A 4 3.50 -11.04 -7.61
C ASP A 4 2.06 -10.57 -7.79
N PHE A 5 1.09 -11.37 -7.35
CA PHE A 5 -0.32 -11.01 -7.44
C PHE A 5 -0.70 -9.92 -6.43
N LEU A 6 -0.14 -9.96 -5.22
CA LEU A 6 -0.32 -8.91 -4.22
C LEU A 6 0.35 -7.61 -4.68
N HIS A 7 1.57 -7.71 -5.23
CA HIS A 7 2.25 -6.56 -5.82
C HIS A 7 1.43 -5.94 -6.96
N TYR A 8 0.83 -6.77 -7.83
CA TYR A 8 -0.05 -6.29 -8.89
C TYR A 8 -1.28 -5.56 -8.35
N ILE A 9 -1.97 -6.14 -7.36
CA ILE A 9 -3.12 -5.51 -6.71
C ILE A 9 -2.75 -4.15 -6.13
N TRP A 10 -1.63 -4.08 -5.39
CA TRP A 10 -1.15 -2.84 -4.79
C TRP A 10 -0.77 -1.79 -5.84
N LYS A 11 0.12 -2.16 -6.77
CA LYS A 11 0.65 -1.28 -7.84
C LYS A 11 -0.47 -0.66 -8.67
N HIS A 12 -1.50 -1.45 -8.98
CA HIS A 12 -2.64 -1.01 -9.81
C HIS A 12 -3.84 -0.58 -8.98
N LYS A 13 -3.70 -0.48 -7.65
CA LYS A 13 -4.76 -0.08 -6.71
C LYS A 13 -6.08 -0.85 -6.93
N LYS A 14 -5.99 -2.17 -7.17
CA LYS A 14 -7.13 -3.06 -7.46
C LYS A 14 -7.83 -3.55 -6.20
N PHE A 15 -8.10 -2.64 -5.28
CA PHE A 15 -8.81 -2.88 -4.02
C PHE A 15 -9.57 -1.62 -3.63
N GLN A 16 -10.42 -1.71 -2.61
CA GLN A 16 -11.18 -0.55 -2.13
C GLN A 16 -10.21 0.49 -1.54
N LEU A 17 -10.12 1.66 -2.18
CA LEU A 17 -9.26 2.76 -1.71
C LEU A 17 -9.98 3.72 -0.76
N PHE A 18 -11.30 3.65 -0.68
CA PHE A 18 -12.12 4.51 0.17
C PHE A 18 -12.35 3.85 1.53
N ASN A 19 -12.35 4.67 2.59
CA ASN A 19 -12.61 4.23 3.96
C ASN A 19 -11.67 3.10 4.41
N LEU A 20 -10.40 3.15 3.99
CA LEU A 20 -9.38 2.24 4.49
C LEU A 20 -9.11 2.55 5.96
N THR A 21 -9.08 1.50 6.79
CA THR A 21 -8.74 1.62 8.20
C THR A 21 -7.71 0.58 8.60
N THR A 22 -6.79 0.96 9.49
CA THR A 22 -5.87 0.00 10.11
C THR A 22 -6.64 -0.98 11.01
N SER A 23 -6.00 -2.07 11.43
CA SER A 23 -6.56 -2.97 12.44
C SER A 23 -6.88 -2.27 13.77
N SER A 24 -6.20 -1.14 14.04
CA SER A 24 -6.45 -0.27 15.19
C SER A 24 -7.53 0.79 14.95
N LYS A 25 -8.30 0.69 13.85
CA LYS A 25 -9.39 1.62 13.45
C LYS A 25 -8.95 3.04 13.12
N GLN A 26 -7.68 3.23 12.76
CA GLN A 26 -7.18 4.53 12.30
C GLN A 26 -7.47 4.71 10.82
N ASN A 27 -7.83 5.91 10.40
CA ASN A 27 -8.08 6.20 8.99
C ASN A 27 -6.77 6.14 8.21
N LEU A 28 -6.78 5.43 7.09
CA LEU A 28 -5.61 5.27 6.24
C LEU A 28 -5.88 5.86 4.86
N GLU A 29 -4.97 6.69 4.39
CA GLU A 29 -4.99 7.23 3.03
C GLU A 29 -3.68 6.90 2.32
N ILE A 30 -3.79 6.36 1.11
CA ILE A 30 -2.62 6.02 0.28
C ILE A 30 -2.29 7.22 -0.61
N LEU A 31 -1.34 8.05 -0.15
CA LEU A 31 -0.85 9.22 -0.89
C LEU A 31 0.00 8.79 -2.11
N SER A 32 0.82 7.74 -1.94
CA SER A 32 1.62 7.13 -3.01
C SER A 32 1.84 5.65 -2.76
N VAL A 33 1.66 4.82 -3.79
CA VAL A 33 1.93 3.37 -3.73
C VAL A 33 3.42 3.04 -3.71
N GLY A 34 4.29 4.02 -3.99
CA GLY A 34 5.73 3.82 -4.11
C GLY A 34 6.16 3.19 -5.43
N LEU A 35 7.43 2.84 -5.53
CA LEU A 35 8.04 2.19 -6.69
C LEU A 35 8.25 0.70 -6.40
N HIS A 36 7.71 -0.17 -7.23
CA HIS A 36 7.89 -1.63 -7.09
C HIS A 36 9.38 -1.96 -7.14
N ASN A 37 9.90 -2.55 -6.06
CA ASN A 37 11.28 -2.98 -5.93
C ASN A 37 11.41 -4.42 -6.43
N LEU A 38 12.29 -4.66 -7.40
CA LEU A 38 12.58 -6.00 -7.94
C LEU A 38 13.83 -6.61 -7.31
N ASN A 39 14.46 -5.89 -6.39
CA ASN A 39 15.63 -6.31 -5.65
C ASN A 39 15.23 -6.67 -4.21
N SER A 40 16.22 -6.97 -3.37
CA SER A 40 15.99 -7.16 -1.94
C SER A 40 15.46 -5.91 -1.25
N GLY A 41 14.72 -6.10 -0.15
CA GLY A 41 14.20 -5.03 0.70
C GLY A 41 12.68 -4.98 0.71
N PRO A 42 12.07 -3.80 0.91
CA PRO A 42 10.62 -3.66 0.88
C PRO A 42 10.08 -3.82 -0.54
N ASP A 43 8.87 -4.38 -0.66
CA ASP A 43 8.16 -4.57 -1.94
C ASP A 43 8.01 -3.27 -2.73
N PHE A 44 7.68 -2.17 -2.05
CA PHE A 44 7.52 -0.85 -2.68
C PHE A 44 8.38 0.18 -1.96
N PHE A 45 9.37 0.72 -2.68
CA PHE A 45 10.23 1.77 -2.17
C PHE A 45 9.49 3.10 -2.12
N ASN A 46 9.62 3.81 -0.99
CA ASN A 46 9.10 5.17 -0.79
C ASN A 46 7.57 5.28 -1.02
N ALA A 47 6.81 4.26 -0.63
CA ALA A 47 5.37 4.37 -0.47
C ALA A 47 5.05 5.41 0.60
N LYS A 48 4.00 6.21 0.37
CA LYS A 48 3.57 7.26 1.30
C LYS A 48 2.14 7.01 1.72
N LEU A 49 1.96 6.80 3.01
CA LEU A 49 0.67 6.58 3.65
C LEU A 49 0.46 7.70 4.66
N LYS A 50 -0.77 8.16 4.76
CA LYS A 50 -1.22 9.01 5.85
C LYS A 50 -2.07 8.17 6.78
N ILE A 51 -1.77 8.21 8.07
CA ILE A 51 -2.51 7.47 9.10
C ILE A 51 -3.03 8.50 10.10
N ASP A 52 -4.35 8.71 10.11
CA ASP A 52 -5.00 9.83 10.79
C ASP A 52 -4.32 11.17 10.47
N ASN A 53 -3.60 11.76 11.43
CA ASN A 53 -2.91 13.03 11.31
C ASN A 53 -1.37 12.88 11.19
N GLN A 54 -0.87 11.68 10.85
CA GLN A 54 0.55 11.37 10.65
C GLN A 54 0.93 11.32 9.18
#